data_AF-A0A443KFG9-F1
#
_entry.id   AF-A0A443KFG9-F1
#
_cell.length_a   1.000
_cell.length_b   1.000
_cell.length_c   1.000
_cell.angle_alpha   90.00
_cell.angle_beta   90.00
_cell.angle_gamma   90.00
#
_symmetry.space_group_name_H-M   'P 1'
#
loop_
_entity.id
_entity.type
_entity.pdbx_description
1 polymer ?
#
loop_
_entity_poly.entity_id
_entity_poly.type
_entity_poly.pdbx_seq_one_letter_code
_entity_poly.pdbx_strand_id
1 'polypeptide(L)' 'MPNPVPATAPGLPVTLHEIRDCLVLALDATEKRRGYTLTEREARSYMRSALRRVDRLTEVRA' A
#
# COMPACT_ATOMS: atom_id res chain seq x y z
N MET A 1 -16.01 -15.08 -7.26
CA MET A 1 -15.81 -14.35 -8.52
C MET A 1 -14.31 -14.19 -8.74
N PRO A 2 -13.75 -14.62 -9.87
CA PRO A 2 -12.35 -14.30 -10.19
C PRO A 2 -12.21 -12.79 -10.44
N ASN A 3 -11.09 -12.22 -10.01
CA ASN A 3 -10.80 -10.79 -10.21
C ASN A 3 -10.74 -10.49 -11.72
N PRO A 4 -11.56 -9.57 -12.27
CA PRO A 4 -11.62 -9.31 -13.71
C PRO A 4 -10.36 -8.62 -14.24
N VAL A 5 -9.48 -8.14 -13.35
CA VAL A 5 -8.25 -7.44 -13.74
C VAL A 5 -7.06 -8.36 -13.43
N PRO A 6 -6.32 -8.84 -14.45
CA PRO A 6 -5.10 -9.58 -14.21
C PRO A 6 -4.08 -8.64 -13.57
N ALA A 7 -3.34 -9.12 -12.57
CA ALA A 7 -2.29 -8.35 -11.88
C ALA A 7 -1.15 -7.88 -12.82
N THR A 8 -1.16 -8.36 -14.06
CA THR A 8 -0.18 -8.08 -15.13
C THR A 8 -0.75 -7.14 -16.21
N ALA A 9 -2.02 -6.72 -16.14
CA ALA A 9 -2.52 -5.68 -17.03
C ALA A 9 -1.74 -4.37 -16.74
N PRO A 10 -1.25 -3.64 -17.77
CA PRO A 10 -0.63 -2.33 -17.61
C PRO A 10 -1.72 -1.27 -17.32
N GLY A 11 -2.57 -1.53 -16.32
CA GLY A 11 -3.81 -0.82 -16.03
C GLY A 11 -3.65 0.40 -15.14
N LEU A 12 -2.45 0.72 -14.69
CA LEU A 12 -2.12 2.03 -14.16
C LEU A 12 -0.69 2.37 -14.59
N PRO A 13 -0.43 3.58 -15.14
CA PRO A 13 0.91 4.08 -15.41
C PRO A 13 1.63 4.46 -14.10
N VAL A 14 1.39 3.71 -13.02
CA VAL A 14 1.85 4.03 -11.68
C VAL A 14 3.02 3.13 -11.38
N THR A 15 4.19 3.75 -11.19
CA THR A 15 5.40 3.04 -10.82
C THR A 15 5.31 2.45 -9.41
N LEU A 16 6.12 1.44 -9.09
CA LEU A 16 6.21 0.94 -7.71
C LEU A 16 6.57 2.03 -6.71
N HIS A 17 7.35 3.04 -7.13
CA HIS A 17 7.66 4.22 -6.34
C HIS A 17 6.44 5.06 -6.01
N GLU A 18 5.56 5.33 -6.99
CA GLU A 18 4.32 6.05 -6.74
C GLU A 18 3.37 5.27 -5.81
N ILE A 19 3.28 3.93 -5.96
CA ILE A 19 2.49 3.10 -5.03
C ILE A 19 3.05 3.21 -3.61
N ARG A 20 4.38 3.16 -3.46
CA ARG A 20 5.08 3.32 -2.19
C ARG A 20 4.74 4.68 -1.56
N ASP A 21 4.87 5.75 -2.33
CA ASP A 21 4.64 7.11 -1.84
C ASP A 21 3.18 7.34 -1.45
N CYS A 22 2.23 6.82 -2.23
CA CYS A 22 0.80 6.83 -1.87
C CYS A 22 0.53 6.10 -0.55
N LEU A 23 1.17 4.94 -0.31
CA LEU A 23 1.01 4.18 0.95
C LEU A 23 1.61 4.93 2.15
N VAL A 24 2.74 5.61 1.96
CA VAL A 24 3.35 6.46 2.99
C VAL A 24 2.41 7.62 3.33
N LEU A 25 1.90 8.32 2.32
CA LEU A 25 0.95 9.43 2.49
C LEU A 25 -0.34 8.96 3.18
N ALA A 26 -0.87 7.79 2.82
CA ALA A 26 -2.06 7.24 3.46
C ALA A 26 -1.84 6.90 4.94
N LEU A 27 -0.66 6.37 5.29
CA LEU A 27 -0.30 6.09 6.69
C LEU A 27 -0.15 7.38 7.50
N ASP A 28 0.44 8.42 6.92
CA ASP A 28 0.58 9.72 7.59
C ASP A 28 -0.78 10.41 7.76
N ALA A 29 -1.59 10.45 6.69
CA ALA A 29 -2.92 11.07 6.71
C ALA A 29 -3.89 10.39 7.68
N THR A 30 -3.70 9.10 7.95
CA THR A 30 -4.53 8.35 8.92
C THR A 30 -3.95 8.33 10.33
N GLU A 31 -2.84 9.02 10.61
CA GLU A 31 -2.22 9.08 11.94
C GLU A 31 -3.14 9.80 12.94
N LYS A 32 -3.33 9.21 14.13
CA LYS A 32 -4.20 9.77 15.18
C LYS A 32 -3.53 9.75 16.55
N ARG A 33 -3.51 10.92 17.22
CA ARG A 33 -2.93 11.10 18.56
C ARG A 33 -3.63 10.31 19.67
N ARG A 34 -4.95 10.08 19.55
CA ARG A 34 -5.76 9.41 20.59
C ARG A 34 -5.91 7.90 20.39
N GLY A 35 -5.19 7.33 19.42
CA GLY A 35 -5.25 5.91 19.07
C GLY A 35 -6.26 5.60 17.96
N TYR A 36 -6.35 4.30 17.65
CA TYR A 36 -7.10 3.77 16.51
C TYR A 36 -8.21 2.83 16.96
N THR A 37 -9.36 2.91 16.29
CA THR A 37 -10.38 1.85 16.35
C THR A 37 -9.81 0.53 15.82
N LEU A 38 -10.49 -0.59 16.09
CA LEU A 38 -10.05 -1.89 15.59
C LEU A 38 -9.92 -1.90 14.06
N THR A 39 -10.94 -1.37 13.36
CA THR A 39 -10.97 -1.30 11.90
C THR A 39 -9.85 -0.41 11.34
N GLU A 40 -9.58 0.74 11.96
CA GLU A 40 -8.48 1.61 11.56
C GLU A 40 -7.13 0.94 11.77
N ARG A 41 -6.96 0.23 12.88
CA ARG A 41 -5.73 -0.51 13.19
C ARG A 41 -5.48 -1.62 12.18
N GLU A 42 -6.52 -2.36 11.82
CA GLU A 42 -6.44 -3.41 10.81
C GLU A 42 -6.11 -2.84 9.43
N ALA A 43 -6.81 -1.78 9.00
CA ALA A 43 -6.54 -1.08 7.76
C ALA A 43 -5.08 -0.59 7.68
N ARG A 44 -4.58 0.05 8.75
CA ARG A 44 -3.18 0.50 8.85
C ARG A 44 -2.20 -0.68 8.85
N SER A 45 -2.56 -1.81 9.45
CA SER A 45 -1.74 -3.04 9.40
C SER A 45 -1.60 -3.55 7.96
N TYR A 46 -2.68 -3.58 7.19
CA TYR A 46 -2.64 -3.94 5.78
C TYR A 46 -1.79 -2.96 4.96
N MET A 47 -1.96 -1.64 5.16
CA MET A 47 -1.14 -0.61 4.48
C MET A 47 0.36 -0.80 4.77
N ARG A 48 0.74 -0.99 6.04
CA ARG A 48 2.15 -1.26 6.43
C ARG A 48 2.69 -2.56 5.84
N SER A 49 1.84 -3.56 5.64
CA SER A 49 2.23 -4.84 5.05
C SER A 49 2.41 -4.72 3.53
N ALA A 50 1.53 -3.96 2.87
CA ALA A 50 1.66 -3.61 1.46
C ALA A 50 2.94 -2.80 1.20
N LEU A 51 3.22 -1.78 2.02
CA LEU A 51 4.41 -0.94 1.90
C LEU A 51 5.70 -1.79 1.97
N ARG A 52 5.81 -2.66 2.98
CA ARG A 52 6.94 -3.61 3.11
C ARG A 52 7.10 -4.58 1.95
N ARG A 53 6.02 -4.89 1.23
CA ARG A 53 6.07 -5.72 0.03
C ARG A 53 6.55 -4.91 -1.18
N VAL A 54 6.09 -3.68 -1.31
CA VAL A 54 6.52 -2.76 -2.37
C VAL A 54 8.00 -2.40 -2.23
N ASP A 55 8.47 -2.10 -1.02
CA ASP A 55 9.89 -1.82 -0.75
C ASP A 55 10.77 -2.99 -1.23
N ARG A 56 10.42 -4.23 -0.85
CA ARG A 56 11.14 -5.43 -1.31
C ARG A 56 11.13 -5.62 -2.83
N LEU A 57 10.01 -5.33 -3.50
CA LEU A 57 9.92 -5.44 -4.96
C LEU A 57 10.74 -4.36 -5.68
N THR A 58 10.94 -3.22 -5.03
CA THR A 58 11.73 -2.09 -5.55
C THR A 58 13.22 -2.39 -5.40
N GLU A 59 13.64 -2.94 -4.25
CA GLU A 59 15.03 -3.38 -4.02
C GLU A 59 15.47 -4.47 -5.00
N VAL A 60 14.59 -5.42 -5.34
CA VAL A 60 14.90 -6.49 -6.31
C VAL A 60 15.06 -5.96 -7.76
N ARG A 61 14.54 -4.76 -8.06
CA ARG A 61 14.59 -4.16 -9.40
C ARG A 61 15.76 -3.20 -9.61
N ALA A 62 16.46 -2.79 -8.55
CA ALA A 62 17.62 -1.90 -8.58
C ALA A 62 18.92 -2.69 -8.79
#